data_AF-A0A7R9Y154-F1
#
_entry.id   AF-A0A7R9Y154-F1
#
_cell.length_a   1.000
_cell.length_b   1.000
_cell.length_c   1.000
_cell.angle_alpha   90.00
_cell.angle_beta   90.00
_cell.angle_gamma   90.00
#
_symmetry.space_group_name_H-M   'P 1'
#
loop_
_entity.id
_entity.type
_entity.pdbx_description
1 polymer ?
#
loop_
_entity_poly.entity_id
_entity_poly.type
_entity_poly.pdbx_seq_one_letter_code
_entity_poly.pdbx_strand_id
1 'polypeptide(L)'
;ATDFGDRGGASSRRDMEVIESSATMRAWSRAQRAAGRRIALVPTMGYLHEGHLELVRRAKAVADVVIVSIYVNPAQFAANEDFGTYPRDEEGDAAKLREMRVDAVFAPRRLYVAADEDAMRARSATSAKSDEKTSHSSGG
;
A
#
# COMPACT_ATOMS: atom_id res chain seq x y z
N ALA A 1 24.83 -3.01 -43.08
CA ALA A 1 23.88 -2.02 -42.55
C ALA A 1 22.80 -2.79 -41.80
N THR A 2 22.99 -2.98 -40.49
CA THR A 2 22.02 -3.68 -39.64
C THR A 2 21.12 -2.66 -38.98
N ASP A 3 19.86 -2.73 -39.39
CA ASP A 3 18.67 -2.13 -38.82
C ASP A 3 18.66 -2.23 -37.28
N PHE A 4 18.88 -1.11 -36.60
CA PHE A 4 18.60 -0.98 -35.17
C PHE A 4 17.11 -0.68 -35.04
N GLY A 5 16.33 -1.77 -35.04
CA GLY A 5 14.91 -1.75 -34.75
C GLY A 5 14.63 -0.92 -33.50
N ASP A 6 13.89 0.16 -33.76
CA ASP A 6 13.16 0.97 -32.81
C ASP A 6 12.51 0.09 -31.73
N ARG A 7 13.08 0.08 -30.52
CA ARG A 7 12.43 -0.49 -29.32
C ARG A 7 11.49 0.54 -28.68
N GLY A 8 10.88 1.40 -29.49
CA GLY A 8 9.73 2.23 -29.14
C GLY A 8 8.47 1.39 -28.99
N GLY A 9 8.43 0.51 -27.98
CA GLY A 9 7.19 -0.05 -27.49
C GLY A 9 6.34 1.09 -26.93
N ALA A 10 5.44 1.63 -27.76
CA ALA A 10 4.46 2.63 -27.39
C ALA A 10 3.74 2.18 -26.11
N SER A 11 4.10 2.81 -25.00
CA SER A 11 3.44 2.62 -23.72
C SER A 11 2.06 3.22 -23.90
N SER A 12 1.04 2.38 -24.15
CA SER A 12 -0.35 2.79 -23.97
C SER A 12 -0.41 3.46 -22.60
N ARG A 13 -0.91 4.71 -22.56
CA ARG A 13 -1.09 5.45 -21.31
C ARG A 13 -1.92 4.54 -20.40
N ARG A 14 -1.30 3.95 -19.39
CA ARG A 14 -2.04 3.20 -18.39
C ARG A 14 -2.68 4.23 -17.49
N ASP A 15 -3.99 4.34 -17.60
CA ASP A 15 -4.77 5.07 -16.61
C ASP A 15 -4.64 4.36 -15.26
N MET A 16 -4.67 5.16 -14.20
CA MET A 16 -4.59 4.69 -12.82
C MET A 16 -5.77 3.75 -12.51
N GLU A 17 -5.48 2.53 -12.07
CA GLU A 17 -6.51 1.53 -11.72
C GLU A 17 -6.90 1.63 -10.24
N VAL A 18 -8.20 1.70 -9.93
CA VAL A 18 -8.69 1.66 -8.54
C VAL A 18 -9.13 0.24 -8.20
N ILE A 19 -8.52 -0.34 -7.18
CA ILE A 19 -8.72 -1.75 -6.79
C ILE A 19 -9.26 -1.80 -5.36
N GLU A 20 -10.48 -2.31 -5.20
CA GLU A 20 -11.19 -2.33 -3.90
C GLU A 20 -11.14 -3.69 -3.17
N SER A 21 -10.55 -4.73 -3.76
CA SER A 21 -10.50 -6.06 -3.16
C SER A 21 -9.08 -6.60 -3.04
N SER A 22 -8.79 -7.26 -1.93
CA SER A 22 -7.49 -7.90 -1.71
C SER A 22 -7.23 -9.02 -2.72
N ALA A 23 -8.26 -9.74 -3.15
CA ALA A 23 -8.17 -10.77 -4.19
C ALA A 23 -7.72 -10.17 -5.53
N THR A 24 -8.36 -9.07 -5.96
CA THR A 24 -8.01 -8.35 -7.18
C THR A 24 -6.60 -7.77 -7.08
N MET A 25 -6.23 -7.14 -5.96
CA MET A 25 -4.88 -6.58 -5.75
C MET A 25 -3.80 -7.67 -5.78
N ARG A 26 -4.08 -8.84 -5.20
CA ARG A 26 -3.18 -10.01 -5.28
C ARG A 26 -3.01 -10.49 -6.72
N ALA A 27 -4.09 -10.60 -7.49
CA ALA A 27 -4.02 -11.00 -8.90
C ALA A 27 -3.24 -9.97 -9.73
N TRP A 28 -3.55 -8.69 -9.55
CA TRP A 28 -2.93 -7.58 -10.26
C TRP A 28 -1.42 -7.50 -10.00
N SER A 29 -1.00 -7.53 -8.73
CA SER A 29 0.41 -7.48 -8.34
C SER A 29 1.20 -8.68 -8.83
N ARG A 30 0.61 -9.89 -8.82
CA ARG A 30 1.22 -11.08 -9.45
C ARG A 30 1.42 -10.89 -10.95
N ALA A 31 0.46 -10.32 -11.65
CA ALA A 31 0.60 -10.05 -13.09
C ALA A 31 1.71 -9.03 -13.39
N GLN A 32 1.88 -7.98 -12.57
CA GLN A 32 3.00 -7.05 -12.76
C GLN A 32 4.35 -7.72 -12.51
N ARG A 33 4.46 -8.53 -11.43
CA ARG A 33 5.69 -9.29 -11.13
C ARG A 33 6.02 -10.32 -12.20
N ALA A 34 5.02 -11.03 -12.73
CA ALA A 34 5.18 -11.98 -13.83
C ALA A 34 5.68 -11.30 -15.11
N ALA A 35 5.34 -10.03 -15.31
CA ALA A 35 5.88 -9.20 -16.38
C ALA A 35 7.27 -8.60 -16.08
N GLY A 36 7.96 -9.08 -15.03
CA GLY A 36 9.31 -8.63 -14.65
C GLY A 36 9.38 -7.23 -14.03
N ARG A 37 8.23 -6.62 -13.68
CA ARG A 37 8.18 -5.25 -13.18
C ARG A 37 8.36 -5.19 -11.67
N ARG A 38 9.20 -4.28 -11.22
CA ARG A 38 9.39 -3.93 -9.82
C ARG A 38 8.23 -3.05 -9.35
N ILE A 39 7.65 -3.43 -8.23
CA ILE A 39 6.53 -2.71 -7.61
C ILE A 39 7.02 -1.98 -6.37
N ALA A 40 6.70 -0.70 -6.24
CA ALA A 40 6.77 0.05 -5.00
C ALA A 40 5.37 0.28 -4.42
N LEU A 41 5.26 0.24 -3.10
CA LEU A 41 4.04 0.51 -2.36
C LEU A 41 4.24 1.73 -1.46
N VAL A 42 3.33 2.69 -1.53
CA VAL A 42 3.22 3.80 -0.58
C VAL A 42 1.95 3.59 0.25
N PRO A 43 2.06 3.11 1.50
CA PRO A 43 0.89 2.90 2.35
C PRO A 43 0.41 4.21 2.95
N THR A 44 -0.89 4.51 2.84
CA THR A 44 -1.51 5.72 3.39
C THR A 44 -2.90 5.42 3.97
N MET A 45 -3.43 6.36 4.74
CA MET A 45 -4.82 6.37 5.21
C MET A 45 -5.71 7.36 4.44
N GLY A 46 -5.23 7.92 3.33
CA GLY A 46 -5.90 9.02 2.61
C GLY A 46 -5.66 10.39 3.23
N TYR A 47 -6.40 11.38 2.75
CA TYR A 47 -6.19 12.80 3.03
C TYR A 47 -4.76 13.24 2.71
N LEU A 48 -4.38 13.01 1.45
CA LEU A 48 -3.02 13.14 0.97
C LEU A 48 -2.56 14.59 0.95
N HIS A 49 -1.29 14.76 1.28
CA HIS A 49 -0.60 16.04 1.32
C HIS A 49 0.80 15.88 0.73
N GLU A 50 1.57 16.97 0.64
CA GLU A 50 2.86 16.98 -0.05
C GLU A 50 3.85 15.92 0.42
N GLY A 51 3.93 15.67 1.74
CA GLY A 51 4.73 14.56 2.28
C GLY A 51 4.40 13.17 1.69
N HIS A 52 3.12 12.86 1.46
CA HIS A 52 2.73 11.62 0.78
C HIS A 52 3.15 11.61 -0.69
N LEU A 53 2.98 12.74 -1.38
CA LEU A 53 3.35 12.89 -2.79
C LEU A 53 4.87 12.74 -2.99
N GLU A 54 5.67 13.19 -2.04
CA GLU A 54 7.12 13.00 -2.05
C GLU A 54 7.52 11.52 -1.94
N LEU A 55 6.82 10.73 -1.13
CA LEU A 55 7.01 9.27 -1.11
C LEU A 55 6.66 8.64 -2.45
N VAL A 56 5.60 9.11 -3.11
CA VAL A 56 5.24 8.66 -4.46
C VAL A 56 6.33 9.02 -5.48
N ARG A 57 6.93 10.22 -5.41
CA ARG A 57 8.06 10.61 -6.29
C ARG A 57 9.26 9.68 -6.10
N ARG A 58 9.62 9.40 -4.85
CA ARG A 58 10.73 8.47 -4.54
C ARG A 58 10.43 7.05 -5.00
N ALA A 59 9.21 6.58 -4.82
CA ALA A 59 8.77 5.27 -5.32
C ALA A 59 8.94 5.15 -6.85
N LYS A 60 8.57 6.19 -7.58
CA LYS A 60 8.73 6.27 -9.05
C LYS A 60 10.18 6.24 -9.52
N ALA A 61 11.12 6.71 -8.70
CA ALA A 61 12.54 6.69 -9.04
C ALA A 61 13.15 5.28 -8.91
N VAL A 62 12.52 4.36 -8.18
CA VAL A 62 13.12 3.07 -7.82
C VAL A 62 12.34 1.85 -8.34
N ALA A 63 11.14 2.03 -8.89
CA ALA A 63 10.24 0.97 -9.33
C ALA A 63 9.56 1.30 -10.67
N ASP A 64 9.16 0.25 -11.40
CA ASP A 64 8.46 0.36 -12.68
C ASP A 64 6.96 0.62 -12.50
N VAL A 65 6.44 0.24 -11.34
CA VAL A 65 5.02 0.32 -10.98
C VAL A 65 4.89 0.83 -9.55
N VAL A 66 4.03 1.83 -9.34
CA VAL A 66 3.74 2.39 -8.03
C VAL A 66 2.28 2.12 -7.66
N ILE A 67 2.11 1.55 -6.47
CA ILE A 67 0.82 1.37 -5.83
C ILE A 67 0.73 2.33 -4.64
N VAL A 68 -0.39 3.03 -4.49
CA VAL A 68 -0.73 3.74 -3.26
C VAL A 68 -1.89 3.03 -2.60
N SER A 69 -1.79 2.68 -1.31
CA SER A 69 -2.97 2.21 -0.58
C SER A 69 -3.64 3.35 0.16
N ILE A 70 -4.97 3.41 0.13
CA ILE A 70 -5.79 4.32 0.92
C ILE A 70 -6.71 3.44 1.77
N TYR A 71 -6.38 3.30 3.05
CA TYR A 71 -7.21 2.56 3.99
C TYR A 71 -7.06 3.12 5.40
N VAL A 72 -8.12 3.73 5.92
CA VAL A 72 -8.19 4.15 7.32
C VAL A 72 -8.41 2.88 8.15
N ASN A 73 -7.40 2.43 8.88
CA ASN A 73 -7.48 1.21 9.67
C ASN A 73 -8.19 1.50 11.00
N PRO A 74 -9.42 0.99 11.25
CA PRO A 74 -10.15 1.29 12.48
C PRO A 74 -9.42 0.82 13.74
N ALA A 75 -8.62 -0.25 13.65
CA ALA A 75 -7.87 -0.79 14.78
C ALA A 75 -6.72 0.13 15.26
N GLN A 76 -6.38 1.17 14.49
CA GLN A 76 -5.39 2.18 14.86
C GLN A 76 -5.97 3.31 15.72
N PHE A 77 -7.29 3.30 15.97
CA PHE A 77 -7.97 4.29 16.78
C PHE A 77 -8.38 3.67 18.12
N ALA A 78 -8.07 4.33 19.23
CA ALA A 78 -8.61 3.96 20.54
C ALA A 78 -10.14 4.18 20.60
N ALA A 79 -10.83 3.59 21.59
CA ALA A 79 -12.29 3.74 21.76
C ALA A 79 -12.75 5.20 21.94
N ASN A 80 -11.82 6.08 22.27
CA ASN A 80 -11.96 7.51 22.52
C ASN A 80 -11.22 8.38 21.49
N GLU A 81 -10.71 7.79 20.40
CA GLU A 81 -10.14 8.52 19.26
C GLU A 81 -11.07 8.41 18.05
N ASP A 82 -11.32 9.55 17.41
CA ASP A 82 -12.39 9.68 16.43
C ASP A 82 -12.01 9.11 15.06
N PHE A 83 -12.19 7.80 14.88
CA PHE A 83 -12.33 7.19 13.56
C PHE A 83 -13.38 7.92 12.70
N GLY A 84 -14.42 8.49 13.35
CA GLY A 84 -15.50 9.23 12.73
C GLY A 84 -15.14 10.66 12.28
N THR A 85 -14.12 11.30 12.87
CA THR A 85 -13.68 12.66 12.47
C THR A 85 -12.41 12.64 11.62
N TYR A 86 -11.82 11.47 11.40
CA TYR A 86 -10.66 11.35 10.50
C TYR A 86 -11.01 11.89 9.11
N PRO A 87 -10.25 12.86 8.59
CA PRO A 87 -10.60 13.55 7.36
C PRO A 87 -10.54 12.60 6.16
N ARG A 88 -11.51 12.72 5.25
CA ARG A 88 -11.61 11.91 4.04
C ARG A 88 -11.88 12.83 2.86
N ASP A 89 -11.07 12.69 1.82
CA ASP A 89 -11.21 13.41 0.56
C ASP A 89 -10.82 12.46 -0.57
N GLU A 90 -11.66 11.46 -0.83
CA GLU A 90 -11.38 10.42 -1.82
C GLU A 90 -11.19 10.99 -3.23
N GLU A 91 -11.96 12.03 -3.57
CA GLU A 91 -11.88 12.70 -4.86
C GLU A 91 -10.58 13.50 -4.99
N GLY A 92 -10.23 14.31 -3.99
CA GLY A 92 -8.98 15.07 -3.98
C GLY A 92 -7.75 14.18 -3.93
N ASP A 93 -7.80 13.07 -3.20
CA ASP A 93 -6.73 12.07 -3.17
C ASP A 93 -6.57 11.43 -4.56
N ALA A 94 -7.65 10.98 -5.18
CA ALA A 94 -7.61 10.40 -6.51
C ALA A 94 -7.12 11.40 -7.56
N ALA A 95 -7.49 12.68 -7.45
CA ALA A 95 -7.00 13.74 -8.35
C ALA A 95 -5.47 13.91 -8.25
N LYS A 96 -4.93 14.04 -7.02
CA LYS A 96 -3.48 14.14 -6.77
C LYS A 96 -2.73 12.91 -7.29
N LEU A 97 -3.27 11.70 -7.06
CA LEU A 97 -2.62 10.46 -7.49
C LEU A 97 -2.65 10.28 -9.02
N ARG A 98 -3.71 10.74 -9.70
CA ARG A 98 -3.76 10.80 -11.17
C ARG A 98 -2.73 11.76 -11.74
N GLU A 99 -2.61 12.96 -11.15
CA GLU A 99 -1.59 13.94 -11.55
C GLU A 99 -0.18 13.36 -11.40
N MET A 100 0.06 12.66 -10.29
CA MET A 100 1.29 11.94 -10.05
C MET A 100 1.51 10.75 -11.00
N ARG A 101 0.50 10.30 -11.76
CA ARG A 101 0.54 9.10 -12.63
C ARG A 101 0.82 7.81 -11.85
N VAL A 102 0.16 7.61 -10.72
CA VAL A 102 0.21 6.33 -10.00
C VAL A 102 -0.44 5.24 -10.84
N ASP A 103 0.13 4.02 -10.82
CA ASP A 103 -0.37 2.92 -11.65
C ASP A 103 -1.62 2.27 -11.06
N ALA A 104 -1.67 2.14 -9.73
CA ALA A 104 -2.84 1.61 -9.04
C ALA A 104 -3.06 2.22 -7.65
N VAL A 105 -4.33 2.39 -7.30
CA VAL A 105 -4.77 2.72 -5.95
C VAL A 105 -5.44 1.51 -5.33
N PHE A 106 -4.93 1.05 -4.19
CA PHE A 106 -5.59 0.02 -3.39
C PHE A 106 -6.48 0.68 -2.34
N ALA A 107 -7.79 0.68 -2.57
CA ALA A 107 -8.79 1.30 -1.69
C ALA A 107 -9.82 0.27 -1.20
N PRO A 108 -9.43 -0.69 -0.35
CA PRO A 108 -10.33 -1.74 0.08
C PRO A 108 -11.42 -1.23 1.01
N ARG A 109 -12.68 -1.59 0.75
CA ARG A 109 -13.79 -1.30 1.67
C ARG A 109 -13.62 -2.01 3.02
N ARG A 110 -13.02 -3.20 2.99
CA ARG A 110 -12.69 -4.01 4.16
C ARG A 110 -11.40 -4.78 3.86
N LEU A 111 -10.35 -4.50 4.62
CA LEU A 111 -9.07 -5.17 4.42
C LEU A 111 -8.99 -6.50 5.18
N TYR A 112 -9.51 -6.52 6.40
CA TYR A 112 -9.52 -7.70 7.26
C TYR A 112 -10.87 -8.41 7.19
N VAL A 113 -10.87 -9.65 6.70
CA VAL A 113 -12.01 -10.57 6.79
C VAL A 113 -11.83 -11.44 8.04
N ALA A 114 -12.93 -11.95 8.61
CA ALA A 114 -12.94 -12.63 9.91
C ALA A 114 -11.91 -13.78 10.09
N ALA A 115 -11.48 -14.43 8.99
CA ALA A 115 -10.41 -15.44 9.04
C ALA A 115 -9.00 -14.85 9.27
N ASP A 116 -8.78 -13.58 8.93
CA ASP A 116 -7.50 -12.86 9.12
C ASP A 116 -7.39 -12.20 10.50
N GLU A 117 -8.51 -11.98 11.21
CA GLU A 117 -8.54 -11.43 12.57
C GLU A 117 -7.84 -12.37 13.56
N ASP A 118 -8.14 -13.68 13.49
CA ASP A 118 -7.49 -14.70 14.32
C ASP A 118 -5.98 -14.79 14.04
N ALA A 119 -5.59 -14.71 12.76
CA ALA A 119 -4.19 -14.72 12.35
C ALA A 119 -3.44 -13.44 12.76
N MET A 120 -4.11 -12.29 12.73
CA MET A 120 -3.53 -11.00 13.15
C MET A 120 -3.40 -10.93 14.67
N ARG A 121 -4.41 -11.40 15.41
CA ARG A 121 -4.36 -11.54 16.88
C ARG A 121 -3.25 -12.49 17.33
N ALA A 122 -3.04 -13.60 16.60
CA ALA A 122 -1.92 -14.51 16.86
C ALA A 122 -0.55 -13.84 16.65
N ARG A 123 -0.38 -13.01 15.60
CA ARG A 123 0.88 -12.28 15.35
C ARG A 123 1.14 -11.18 16.38
N SER A 124 0.12 -10.45 16.81
CA SER A 124 0.23 -9.44 17.87
C SER A 124 0.57 -10.05 19.24
N ALA A 125 -0.01 -11.21 19.56
CA ALA A 125 0.30 -11.94 20.80
C ALA A 125 1.73 -12.52 20.82
N THR A 126 2.33 -12.76 19.65
CA THR A 126 3.70 -13.27 19.55
C THR A 126 4.73 -12.16 19.75
N SER A 127 4.43 -10.93 19.28
CA SER A 127 5.30 -9.75 19.51
C SER A 127 5.32 -9.28 20.96
N ALA A 128 4.23 -9.47 21.71
CA ALA A 128 4.17 -9.11 23.12
C ALA A 128 4.95 -10.08 24.03
N LYS A 129 5.21 -11.32 23.57
CA LYS A 129 5.92 -12.34 24.35
C LYS A 129 7.45 -12.30 24.20
N SER A 130 7.98 -11.55 23.22
CA SER A 130 9.42 -11.37 23.03
C SER A 130 10.04 -10.36 23.99
N ASP A 131 9.25 -9.44 24.56
CA ASP A 131 9.77 -8.39 25.46
C ASP A 131 9.87 -8.84 26.92
N GLU A 132 9.27 -9.99 27.30
CA GLU A 132 9.23 -10.45 28.70
C GLU A 132 10.34 -11.45 29.06
N LYS A 133 11.22 -11.83 28.11
CA LYS A 133 12.26 -12.87 28.34
C LYS A 133 13.70 -12.35 28.37
N THR A 134 13.92 -11.08 28.72
CA THR A 134 15.28 -10.50 28.93
C THR A 134 15.47 -9.89 30.33
N SER A 135 14.86 -10.48 31.35
CA SER A 135 15.20 -10.18 32.75
C SER A 135 15.00 -11.45 33.58
N HIS A 136 15.97 -11.74 34.44
CA HIS A 136 16.15 -12.96 35.28
C HIS A 136 17.15 -13.98 34.74
N SER A 137 18.41 -13.57 34.67
CA SER A 137 19.53 -14.42 35.14
C SER A 137 20.65 -13.52 35.67
N SER A 138 20.59 -13.23 36.96
CA SER A 138 21.75 -12.83 37.75
C SER A 138 21.52 -13.22 39.20
N GLY A 139 22.26 -14.20 39.70
CA GLY A 139 22.39 -14.44 41.13
C GLY A 139 22.51 -15.91 41.50
N GLY A 140 23.72 -16.31 41.89
CA GLY A 140 24.01 -17.56 42.62
C GLY A 140 25.18 -18.34 42.07
#